data_AF-A0A7W9T2X1-F1
#
_entry.id   AF-A0A7W9T2X1-F1
#
_cell.length_a   1.000
_cell.length_b   1.000
_cell.length_c   1.000
_cell.angle_alpha   90.00
_cell.angle_beta   90.00
_cell.angle_gamma   90.00
#
_symmetry.space_group_name_H-M   'P 1'
#
loop_
_entity.id
_entity.type
_entity.pdbx_description
1 polymer ?
#
loop_
_entity_poly.entity_id
_entity_poly.type
_entity_poly.pdbx_seq_one_letter_code
_entity_poly.pdbx_strand_id
1 'polypeptide(L)'
;MAGALTAGCGHSLPSLPGFDSEAWRADAYGCRSKRATLLPVLEKHRGELYGARVNDITRLLGHPDEEELGEQSDKVYIYYVTAGLQCAPGHPRAARGRVMLRSGATGTITEVILPVI
;
A
#
# COMPACT_ATOMS: atom_id res chain seq x y z
N MET A 1 15.76 -32.43 19.19
CA MET A 1 15.52 -30.98 19.17
C MET A 1 14.47 -30.70 18.11
N ALA A 2 13.20 -30.59 18.50
CA ALA A 2 12.12 -30.25 17.58
C ALA A 2 12.11 -28.72 17.42
N GLY A 3 12.65 -28.24 16.30
CA GLY A 3 12.57 -26.83 15.94
C GLY A 3 11.13 -26.49 15.56
N ALA A 4 10.45 -25.75 16.42
CA ALA A 4 9.18 -25.12 16.10
C ALA A 4 9.47 -23.99 15.08
N LEU A 5 9.15 -24.25 13.81
CA LEU A 5 9.09 -23.19 12.80
C LEU A 5 7.86 -22.35 13.12
N THR A 6 8.06 -21.15 13.66
CA THR A 6 7.01 -20.15 13.81
C THR A 6 6.53 -19.75 12.41
N ALA A 7 5.36 -20.26 12.01
CA ALA A 7 4.67 -19.75 10.85
C ALA A 7 4.32 -18.27 11.12
N GLY A 8 5.07 -17.34 10.52
CA GLY A 8 4.74 -15.93 10.59
C GLY A 8 3.32 -15.71 10.03
N CYS A 9 2.49 -14.94 10.72
CA CYS A 9 1.05 -14.79 10.50
C CYS A 9 0.63 -14.11 9.17
N GLY A 10 1.48 -14.08 8.15
CA GLY A 10 1.19 -13.49 6.84
C GLY A 10 1.78 -14.30 5.70
N HIS A 11 1.23 -14.08 4.51
CA HIS A 11 1.68 -14.77 3.29
C HIS A 11 2.60 -13.88 2.45
N SER A 12 3.32 -14.51 1.52
CA SER A 12 4.05 -13.78 0.49
C SER A 12 3.07 -13.20 -0.52
N LEU A 13 3.29 -11.98 -0.99
CA LEU A 13 2.49 -11.41 -2.07
C LEU A 13 2.90 -12.07 -3.41
N PRO A 14 2.00 -12.79 -4.11
CA PRO A 14 2.29 -13.25 -5.46
C PRO A 14 2.39 -12.05 -6.42
N SER A 15 2.88 -12.29 -7.63
CA SER A 15 2.82 -11.26 -8.68
C SER A 15 1.35 -10.94 -9.00
N LEU A 16 1.00 -9.65 -9.07
CA LEU A 16 -0.34 -9.21 -9.46
C LEU A 16 -0.42 -9.07 -10.99
N PRO A 17 -1.10 -9.98 -11.72
CA PRO A 17 -1.16 -9.92 -13.18
C PRO A 17 -1.83 -8.64 -13.66
N GLY A 18 -1.18 -7.93 -14.58
CA GLY A 18 -1.68 -6.66 -15.13
C GLY A 18 -1.40 -5.43 -14.26
N PHE A 19 -0.69 -5.59 -13.13
CA PHE A 19 -0.26 -4.45 -12.32
C PHE A 19 1.12 -3.95 -12.77
N ASP A 20 1.18 -2.71 -13.24
CA ASP A 20 2.43 -2.05 -13.62
C ASP A 20 3.09 -1.42 -12.39
N SER A 21 3.92 -2.21 -11.70
CA SER A 21 4.65 -1.76 -10.51
C SER A 21 5.64 -0.64 -10.80
N GLU A 22 6.23 -0.61 -12.00
CA GLU A 22 7.18 0.42 -12.39
C GLU A 22 6.46 1.77 -12.58
N ALA A 23 5.34 1.77 -13.31
CA ALA A 23 4.54 2.97 -13.49
C ALA A 23 3.98 3.50 -12.17
N TRP A 24 3.55 2.61 -11.26
CA TRP A 24 3.09 2.98 -9.92
C TRP A 24 4.19 3.67 -9.12
N ARG A 25 5.38 3.05 -9.05
CA ARG A 25 6.52 3.54 -8.28
C ARG A 25 7.07 4.84 -8.84
N ALA A 26 7.02 5.02 -10.17
CA ALA A 26 7.46 6.24 -10.79
C ALA A 26 6.57 7.44 -10.43
N ASP A 27 5.30 7.23 -10.06
CA ASP A 27 4.32 8.28 -9.76
C ASP A 27 4.17 8.53 -8.26
N ALA A 28 5.29 8.87 -7.59
CA ALA A 28 5.29 9.31 -6.20
C ALA A 28 4.28 10.46 -5.99
N TYR A 29 3.55 10.43 -4.88
CA TYR A 29 2.45 11.34 -4.56
C TYR A 29 1.27 11.36 -5.55
N GLY A 30 1.24 10.47 -6.55
CA GLY A 30 0.12 10.33 -7.49
C GLY A 30 -0.11 11.56 -8.39
N CYS A 31 0.87 12.45 -8.52
CA CYS A 31 0.70 13.74 -9.19
C CYS A 31 0.52 13.63 -10.71
N ARG A 32 0.91 12.51 -11.32
CA ARG A 32 0.70 12.24 -12.75
C ARG A 32 -0.51 11.35 -13.02
N SER A 33 -1.29 11.03 -11.98
CA SER A 33 -2.51 10.21 -12.05
C SER A 33 -2.30 8.82 -12.67
N LYS A 34 -1.07 8.31 -12.72
CA LYS A 34 -0.78 6.96 -13.23
C LYS A 34 -1.32 5.91 -12.28
N ARG A 35 -1.17 6.14 -10.98
CA ARG A 35 -1.69 5.23 -9.94
C ARG A 35 -3.21 5.07 -10.01
N ALA A 36 -3.96 6.14 -10.33
CA ALA A 36 -5.40 6.05 -10.53
C ALA A 36 -5.80 5.04 -11.62
N THR A 37 -5.03 4.95 -12.72
CA THR A 37 -5.28 3.98 -13.80
C THR A 37 -5.05 2.52 -13.39
N LEU A 38 -4.25 2.30 -12.34
CA LEU A 38 -3.91 0.98 -11.81
C LEU A 38 -4.80 0.54 -10.64
N LEU A 39 -5.63 1.45 -10.10
CA LEU A 39 -6.55 1.14 -9.00
C LEU A 39 -7.50 -0.04 -9.30
N PRO A 40 -8.10 -0.18 -10.50
CA PRO A 40 -8.99 -1.30 -10.78
C PRO A 40 -8.28 -2.66 -10.69
N VAL A 41 -7.01 -2.71 -11.09
CA VAL A 41 -6.18 -3.92 -10.95
C VAL A 41 -5.87 -4.17 -9.48
N LEU A 42 -5.48 -3.13 -8.73
CA LEU A 42 -5.21 -3.23 -7.31
C LEU A 42 -6.45 -3.69 -6.52
N GLU A 43 -7.63 -3.18 -6.86
CA GLU A 43 -8.93 -3.58 -6.30
C GLU A 43 -9.24 -5.05 -6.59
N LYS A 44 -9.06 -5.49 -7.84
CA LYS A 44 -9.26 -6.89 -8.22
C LYS A 44 -8.40 -7.85 -7.40
N HIS A 45 -7.20 -7.41 -7.03
CA HIS A 45 -6.25 -8.18 -6.22
C HIS A 45 -6.25 -7.77 -4.73
N ARG A 46 -7.27 -7.06 -4.25
CA ARG A 46 -7.39 -6.62 -2.85
C ARG A 46 -7.22 -7.78 -1.85
N GLY A 47 -7.78 -8.95 -2.18
CA GLY A 47 -7.67 -10.16 -1.35
C GLY A 47 -6.24 -10.68 -1.22
N GLU A 48 -5.38 -10.45 -2.21
CA GLU A 48 -3.96 -10.80 -2.16
C GLU A 48 -3.14 -9.77 -1.38
N LEU A 49 -3.59 -8.51 -1.29
CA LEU A 49 -2.95 -7.50 -0.46
C LEU A 49 -3.22 -7.74 1.02
N TYR A 50 -4.44 -8.19 1.35
CA TYR A 50 -4.82 -8.52 2.72
C TYR A 50 -4.04 -9.73 3.24
N GLY A 51 -3.39 -9.60 4.39
CA GLY A 51 -2.56 -10.66 4.98
C GLY A 51 -1.15 -10.76 4.38
N ALA A 52 -0.85 -10.01 3.31
CA ALA A 52 0.50 -9.94 2.76
C ALA A 52 1.46 -9.23 3.73
N ARG A 53 2.75 -9.60 3.66
CA ARG A 53 3.80 -8.91 4.41
C ARG A 53 4.04 -7.52 3.84
N VAL A 54 4.22 -6.53 4.72
CA VAL A 54 4.53 -5.14 4.32
C VAL A 54 5.75 -5.08 3.40
N ASN A 55 6.78 -5.89 3.65
CA ASN A 55 7.98 -5.90 2.79
C ASN A 55 7.67 -6.31 1.34
N ASP A 56 6.70 -7.20 1.12
CA ASP A 56 6.30 -7.61 -0.22
C ASP A 56 5.42 -6.54 -0.88
N ILE A 57 4.57 -5.88 -0.09
CA ILE A 57 3.81 -4.69 -0.53
C ILE A 57 4.75 -3.57 -0.97
N THR A 58 5.75 -3.22 -0.16
CA THR A 58 6.74 -2.18 -0.47
C THR A 58 7.60 -2.56 -1.68
N ARG A 59 7.86 -3.86 -1.91
CA ARG A 59 8.55 -4.32 -3.11
C ARG A 59 7.71 -4.06 -4.37
N LEU A 60 6.40 -4.25 -4.29
CA LEU A 60 5.45 -4.04 -5.39
C LEU A 60 5.14 -2.55 -5.61
N LEU A 61 4.75 -1.84 -4.56
CA LEU A 61 4.23 -0.46 -4.62
C LEU A 61 5.33 0.60 -4.42
N GLY A 62 6.51 0.21 -3.97
CA GLY A 62 7.56 1.14 -3.55
C GLY A 62 7.33 1.68 -2.15
N HIS A 63 8.11 2.72 -1.80
CA HIS A 63 7.93 3.44 -0.54
C HIS A 63 6.56 4.13 -0.52
N PRO A 64 5.82 4.10 0.61
CA PRO A 64 4.61 4.91 0.76
C PRO A 64 4.93 6.40 0.62
N ASP A 65 3.94 7.20 0.28
CA ASP A 65 4.11 8.65 0.28
C ASP A 65 4.10 9.19 1.73
N GLU A 66 3.36 8.52 2.63
CA GLU A 66 3.35 8.81 4.07
C GLU A 66 3.19 7.52 4.90
N GLU A 67 3.80 7.50 6.09
CA GLU A 67 3.63 6.45 7.09
C GLU A 67 3.09 7.09 8.38
N GLU A 68 2.01 6.54 8.92
CA GLU A 68 1.44 6.96 10.21
C GLU A 68 1.45 5.82 11.22
N LEU A 69 1.65 6.16 12.49
CA LEU A 69 1.51 5.22 13.61
C LEU A 69 0.06 5.26 14.12
N GLY A 70 -0.59 4.11 14.15
CA GLY A 70 -1.89 3.92 14.79
C GLY A 70 -1.79 3.70 16.29
N GLU A 71 -2.94 3.53 16.96
CA GLU A 71 -3.03 3.48 18.42
C GLU A 71 -2.42 2.22 19.06
N GLN A 72 -2.24 1.12 18.31
CA GLN A 72 -1.83 -0.19 18.84
C GLN A 72 -0.57 -0.77 18.17
N SER A 73 0.42 0.08 17.87
CA SER A 73 1.60 -0.30 17.05
C SER A 73 1.26 -0.71 15.62
N ASP A 74 0.04 -0.42 15.18
CA ASP A 74 -0.34 -0.52 13.79
C ASP A 74 0.35 0.59 12.98
N LYS A 75 0.63 0.32 11.72
CA LYS A 75 1.15 1.33 10.79
C LYS A 75 0.18 1.51 9.64
N VAL A 76 -0.02 2.75 9.22
CA VAL A 76 -0.83 3.08 8.04
C VAL A 76 0.11 3.58 6.94
N TYR A 77 0.16 2.84 5.85
CA TYR A 77 0.93 3.15 4.65
C TYR A 77 0.01 3.86 3.66
N ILE A 78 0.29 5.12 3.36
CA ILE A 78 -0.56 5.97 2.51
C ILE A 78 0.11 6.16 1.15
N TYR A 79 -0.66 5.91 0.10
CA TYR A 79 -0.29 6.18 -1.29
C TYR A 79 -1.33 7.09 -1.92
N TYR A 80 -0.96 8.30 -2.30
CA TYR A 80 -1.80 9.18 -3.10
C TYR A 80 -1.90 8.63 -4.52
N VAL A 81 -3.10 8.66 -5.09
CA VAL A 81 -3.40 8.08 -6.40
C VAL A 81 -3.96 9.08 -7.40
N THR A 82 -4.49 10.21 -6.92
CA THR A 82 -4.94 11.34 -7.75
C THR A 82 -4.20 12.61 -7.37
N ALA A 83 -3.95 13.49 -8.34
CA ALA A 83 -3.35 14.79 -8.07
C ALA A 83 -4.19 15.63 -7.09
N GLY A 84 -3.53 16.33 -6.18
CA GLY A 84 -4.17 17.12 -5.13
C GLY A 84 -3.17 18.02 -4.42
N LEU A 85 -3.52 18.46 -3.19
CA LEU A 85 -2.68 19.37 -2.39
C LEU A 85 -1.27 18.81 -2.15
N GLN A 86 -1.12 17.49 -2.09
CA GLN A 86 0.16 16.83 -1.86
C GLN A 86 1.19 17.05 -2.98
N CYS A 87 0.76 17.56 -4.14
CA CYS A 87 1.66 17.88 -5.25
C CYS A 87 2.33 19.25 -5.12
N ALA A 88 1.92 20.07 -4.15
CA ALA A 88 2.57 21.34 -3.86
C ALA A 88 3.90 21.13 -3.10
N PRO A 89 4.83 22.10 -3.15
CA PRO A 89 6.04 22.07 -2.34
C PRO A 89 5.73 21.88 -0.86
N GLY A 90 6.47 20.99 -0.20
CA GLY A 90 6.23 20.61 1.19
C GLY A 90 5.17 19.52 1.39
N HIS A 91 4.63 18.96 0.30
CA HIS A 91 3.68 17.84 0.28
C HIS A 91 2.55 17.95 1.34
N PRO A 92 1.75 19.03 1.34
CA PRO A 92 0.61 19.13 2.26
C PRO A 92 -0.33 17.95 2.10
N ARG A 93 -0.73 17.34 3.22
CA ARG A 93 -1.59 16.16 3.22
C ARG A 93 -2.90 16.40 2.49
N ALA A 94 -3.22 15.57 1.51
CA ALA A 94 -4.53 15.58 0.86
C ALA A 94 -5.49 14.61 1.57
N ALA A 95 -6.74 15.04 1.75
CA ALA A 95 -7.75 14.26 2.46
C ALA A 95 -8.37 13.11 1.62
N ARG A 96 -8.27 13.20 0.29
CA ARG A 96 -8.97 12.31 -0.67
C ARG A 96 -7.98 11.73 -1.67
N GLY A 97 -8.43 10.73 -2.42
CA GLY A 97 -7.65 10.17 -3.53
C GLY A 97 -6.38 9.47 -3.06
N ARG A 98 -6.51 8.66 -2.00
CA ARG A 98 -5.41 7.92 -1.39
C ARG A 98 -5.83 6.48 -1.11
N VAL A 99 -4.89 5.57 -1.31
CA VAL A 99 -4.92 4.19 -0.85
C VAL A 99 -4.27 4.16 0.53
N MET A 100 -4.91 3.49 1.48
CA MET A 100 -4.37 3.31 2.83
C MET A 100 -4.29 1.81 3.12
N LEU A 101 -3.10 1.34 3.45
CA LEU A 101 -2.86 -0.05 3.86
C LEU A 101 -2.48 -0.03 5.33
N ARG A 102 -3.31 -0.62 6.20
CA ARG A 102 -2.98 -0.77 7.61
C ARG A 102 -2.26 -2.08 7.82
N SER A 103 -1.13 -2.06 8.52
CA SER A 103 -0.47 -3.27 9.02
C SER A 103 -0.63 -3.41 10.52
N GLY A 104 -0.83 -4.64 10.97
CA GLY A 104 -0.77 -4.99 12.39
C GLY A 104 0.66 -5.01 12.94
N ALA A 105 0.79 -5.24 14.25
CA ALA A 105 2.08 -5.40 14.93
C ALA A 105 2.98 -6.53 14.36
N THR A 106 2.40 -7.48 13.61
CA THR A 106 3.12 -8.58 12.93
C THR A 106 3.75 -8.17 11.59
N GLY A 107 3.54 -6.93 11.13
CA GLY A 107 4.03 -6.47 9.84
C GLY A 107 3.27 -7.07 8.64
N THR A 108 2.01 -7.45 8.85
CA THR A 108 1.11 -7.97 7.82
C THR A 108 -0.06 -7.01 7.62
N ILE A 109 -0.54 -6.88 6.39
CA ILE A 109 -1.67 -6.00 6.08
C ILE A 109 -2.95 -6.56 6.70
N THR A 110 -3.61 -5.76 7.52
CA THR A 110 -4.88 -6.10 8.19
C THR A 110 -6.05 -5.30 7.64
N GLU A 111 -5.80 -4.26 6.87
CA GLU A 111 -6.84 -3.48 6.21
C GLU A 111 -6.32 -2.87 4.90
N VAL A 112 -7.16 -2.87 3.89
CA VAL A 112 -6.91 -2.25 2.58
C VAL A 112 -8.06 -1.28 2.33
N ILE A 113 -7.77 0.01 2.23
CA ILE A 113 -8.76 1.05 1.96
C ILE A 113 -8.39 1.68 0.62
N LEU A 114 -9.25 1.49 -0.38
CA LEU A 114 -9.10 2.06 -1.72
C LEU A 114 -10.10 3.22 -1.88
N PRO A 115 -9.72 4.32 -2.56
CA PRO A 115 -10.62 5.44 -2.76
C PRO A 115 -11.70 5.09 -3.77
N VAL A 116 -12.91 5.59 -3.54
CA VAL A 116 -13.95 5.64 -4.57
C VAL A 116 -13.65 6.84 -5.45
N ILE A 117 -13.33 6.60 -6.71
CA ILE A 117 -13.05 7.61 -7.75
C ILE A 117 -14.24 7.76 -8.69
#